data_AF-A0A2H6AUL1-F1
#
_entry.id   AF-A0A2H6AUL1-F1
#
_cell.length_a   1.000
_cell.length_b   1.000
_cell.length_c   1.000
_cell.angle_alpha   90.00
_cell.angle_beta   90.00
_cell.angle_gamma   90.00
#
_symmetry.space_group_name_H-M   'P 1'
#
loop_
_entity.id
_entity.type
_entity.pdbx_description
1 polymer ?
#
loop_
_entity_poly.entity_id
_entity_poly.type
_entity_poly.pdbx_seq_one_letter_code
_entity_poly.pdbx_strand_id
1 'polypeptide(L)'
;MPLGFKHSLFEVALDALKRAEDLDSPESIRDAIATTALDTIVGHIDFRTGPVPNIAKTPLVGGQWTVEEGREWPRMDIVENGIAPMIPLTGEMRPITHA
;
A
#
# COMPACT_ATOMS: atom_id res chain seq x y z
N MET A 1 -10.04 7.14 -3.10
CA MET A 1 -8.92 6.18 -2.95
C MET A 1 -7.63 6.84 -3.43
N PRO A 2 -6.54 6.77 -2.64
CA PRO A 2 -5.26 7.37 -3.01
C PRO A 2 -4.68 6.75 -4.29
N LEU A 3 -3.81 7.50 -4.99
CA LEU A 3 -3.27 7.11 -6.29
C LEU A 3 -2.54 5.75 -6.27
N GLY A 4 -1.70 5.52 -5.26
CA GLY A 4 -0.94 4.26 -5.13
C GLY A 4 -1.84 3.03 -5.09
N PHE A 5 -2.91 3.06 -4.30
CA PHE A 5 -3.85 1.93 -4.22
C PHE A 5 -4.62 1.69 -5.53
N LYS A 6 -4.90 2.73 -6.33
CA LYS A 6 -5.47 2.54 -7.67
C LYS A 6 -4.47 1.87 -8.60
N HIS A 7 -3.22 2.30 -8.55
CA HIS A 7 -2.14 1.73 -9.36
C HIS A 7 -1.92 0.26 -9.03
N SER A 8 -1.87 -0.11 -7.75
CA SER A 8 -1.68 -1.50 -7.33
C SER A 8 -2.81 -2.43 -7.77
N LEU A 9 -4.04 -1.94 -7.90
CA LEU A 9 -5.13 -2.74 -8.48
C LEU A 9 -4.91 -3.05 -9.97
N PHE A 10 -4.28 -2.15 -10.73
CA PHE A 10 -3.88 -2.45 -12.10
C PHE A 10 -2.72 -3.45 -12.14
N GLU A 11 -1.75 -3.34 -11.23
CA GLU A 11 -0.66 -4.32 -11.10
C GLU A 11 -1.24 -5.73 -10.85
N VAL A 12 -2.16 -5.85 -9.89
CA VAL A 12 -2.86 -7.11 -9.57
C VAL A 12 -3.68 -7.62 -10.76
N ALA A 13 -4.44 -6.75 -11.44
CA ALA A 13 -5.24 -7.15 -12.59
C ALA A 13 -4.37 -7.69 -13.73
N LEU A 14 -3.26 -7.01 -14.04
CA LEU A 14 -2.32 -7.45 -15.07
C LEU A 14 -1.62 -8.76 -14.70
N ASP A 15 -1.23 -8.93 -13.43
CA ASP A 15 -0.65 -10.17 -12.93
C ASP A 15 -1.64 -11.34 -13.02
N ALA A 16 -2.89 -11.15 -12.57
CA ALA A 16 -3.92 -12.19 -12.63
C ALA A 16 -4.22 -12.60 -14.08
N LEU A 17 -4.34 -11.64 -15.01
CA LEU A 17 -4.56 -11.95 -16.42
C LEU A 17 -3.37 -12.71 -17.05
N LYS A 18 -2.12 -12.42 -16.63
CA LYS A 18 -0.94 -13.17 -17.10
C LYS A 18 -0.90 -14.61 -16.58
N ARG A 19 -1.48 -14.86 -15.39
CA ARG A 19 -1.46 -16.18 -14.73
C ARG A 19 -2.71 -17.02 -14.98
N ALA A 20 -3.80 -16.42 -15.45
CA ALA A 20 -5.00 -17.15 -15.82
C ALA A 20 -4.68 -18.20 -16.89
N GLU A 21 -5.21 -19.40 -16.72
CA GLU A 21 -5.02 -20.52 -17.66
C GLU A 21 -5.80 -20.29 -18.96
N ASP A 22 -6.95 -19.62 -18.87
CA ASP A 22 -7.82 -19.26 -19.99
C ASP A 22 -8.40 -17.86 -19.79
N LEU A 23 -8.12 -16.96 -20.72
CA LEU A 23 -8.59 -15.57 -20.67
C LEU A 23 -10.06 -15.40 -21.08
N ASP A 24 -10.67 -16.40 -21.71
CA ASP A 24 -12.08 -16.39 -22.09
C ASP A 24 -12.96 -17.04 -21.00
N SER A 25 -12.35 -17.62 -19.95
CA SER A 25 -13.05 -18.19 -18.79
C SER A 25 -13.04 -17.23 -17.59
N PRO A 26 -14.22 -16.73 -17.16
CA PRO A 26 -14.35 -15.96 -15.93
C PRO A 26 -13.86 -16.69 -14.68
N GLU A 27 -14.05 -18.02 -14.62
CA GLU A 27 -13.60 -18.87 -13.52
C GLU A 27 -12.07 -18.92 -13.45
N SER A 28 -11.40 -19.09 -14.60
CA SER A 28 -9.93 -19.11 -14.66
C SER A 28 -9.33 -17.79 -14.17
N ILE A 29 -9.89 -16.65 -14.60
CA ILE A 29 -9.45 -15.32 -14.13
C ILE A 29 -9.72 -15.14 -12.63
N ARG A 30 -10.90 -15.53 -12.15
CA ARG A 30 -11.26 -15.48 -10.72
C ARG A 30 -10.25 -16.27 -9.88
N ASP A 31 -9.91 -17.47 -10.30
CA ASP A 31 -9.01 -18.36 -9.56
C ASP A 31 -7.56 -17.82 -9.58
N ALA A 32 -7.14 -17.18 -10.69
CA ALA A 32 -5.89 -16.45 -10.75
C ALA A 32 -5.87 -15.24 -9.79
N ILE A 33 -6.96 -14.48 -9.68
CA ILE A 33 -7.06 -13.37 -8.71
C ILE A 33 -6.92 -13.92 -7.28
N ALA A 34 -7.67 -14.96 -6.91
CA ALA A 34 -7.68 -15.51 -5.55
C ALA A 34 -6.29 -16.01 -5.09
N THR A 35 -5.43 -16.38 -6.02
CA THR A 35 -4.07 -16.88 -5.76
C THR A 35 -2.98 -15.80 -5.82
N THR A 36 -3.36 -14.52 -5.95
CA THR A 36 -2.41 -13.39 -6.04
C THR A 36 -1.52 -13.28 -4.79
N ALA A 37 -0.22 -13.21 -5.04
CA ALA A 37 0.82 -12.85 -4.08
C ALA A 37 1.93 -12.06 -4.80
N LEU A 38 1.86 -10.74 -4.72
CA LEU A 38 2.59 -9.83 -5.59
C LEU A 38 3.12 -8.61 -4.84
N ASP A 39 4.37 -8.23 -5.09
CA ASP A 39 4.91 -6.95 -4.66
C ASP A 39 4.40 -5.84 -5.58
N THR A 40 3.78 -4.83 -4.98
CA THR A 40 3.17 -3.69 -5.69
C THR A 40 3.70 -2.36 -5.18
N ILE A 41 3.28 -1.25 -5.78
CA ILE A 41 3.67 0.09 -5.32
C ILE A 41 3.24 0.41 -3.87
N VAL A 42 2.24 -0.30 -3.32
CA VAL A 42 1.76 -0.12 -1.93
C VAL A 42 2.25 -1.23 -0.99
N GLY A 43 3.21 -2.03 -1.43
CA GLY A 43 3.76 -3.17 -0.70
C GLY A 43 3.20 -4.51 -1.18
N HIS A 44 3.45 -5.56 -0.39
CA HIS A 44 3.08 -6.92 -0.74
C HIS A 44 1.57 -7.15 -0.61
N ILE A 45 0.92 -7.57 -1.68
CA ILE A 45 -0.48 -7.97 -1.72
C ILE A 45 -0.53 -9.50 -1.79
N ASP A 46 -0.97 -10.14 -0.70
CA ASP A 46 -1.25 -11.59 -0.67
C ASP A 46 -2.72 -11.84 -0.32
N PHE A 47 -3.48 -12.34 -1.29
CA PHE A 47 -4.90 -12.67 -1.13
C PHE A 47 -5.14 -14.07 -0.56
N ARG A 48 -4.10 -14.92 -0.53
CA ARG A 48 -4.16 -16.30 -0.01
C ARG A 48 -4.11 -16.30 1.52
N THR A 49 -3.33 -15.39 2.11
CA THR A 49 -3.11 -15.28 3.56
C THR A 49 -3.75 -14.04 4.16
N GLY A 50 -4.67 -13.42 3.43
CA GLY A 50 -5.42 -12.25 3.85
C GLY A 50 -6.21 -12.45 5.16
N PRO A 51 -6.55 -11.37 5.90
CA PRO A 51 -7.39 -11.49 7.10
C PRO A 51 -8.76 -12.10 6.80
N VAL A 52 -9.24 -11.95 5.55
CA VAL A 52 -10.39 -12.63 4.95
C VAL A 52 -10.08 -12.84 3.45
N PRO A 53 -10.82 -13.71 2.75
CA PRO A 53 -10.55 -13.99 1.33
C PRO A 53 -10.46 -12.72 0.48
N ASN A 54 -9.45 -12.65 -0.40
CA ASN A 54 -9.24 -11.56 -1.38
C ASN A 54 -8.96 -10.18 -0.77
N ILE A 55 -8.55 -10.11 0.49
CA ILE A 55 -8.13 -8.87 1.15
C ILE A 55 -6.68 -9.01 1.58
N ALA A 56 -5.85 -7.99 1.35
CA ALA A 56 -4.49 -7.92 1.87
C ALA A 56 -4.34 -6.73 2.83
N LYS A 57 -3.53 -6.89 3.86
CA LYS A 57 -3.06 -5.77 4.68
C LYS A 57 -1.78 -5.22 4.06
N THR A 58 -1.78 -3.93 3.75
CA THR A 58 -0.56 -3.24 3.28
C THR A 58 0.15 -2.58 4.46
N PRO A 59 1.49 -2.45 4.41
CA PRO A 59 2.22 -1.64 5.38
C PRO A 59 1.64 -0.22 5.47
N LEU A 60 1.48 0.30 6.69
CA LEU A 60 0.99 1.65 6.95
C LEU A 60 1.83 2.29 8.05
N VAL A 61 2.12 3.57 7.89
CA VAL A 61 2.88 4.38 8.85
C VAL A 61 2.14 5.68 9.16
N GLY A 62 2.41 6.24 10.34
CA GLY A 62 1.91 7.55 10.74
C GLY A 62 2.86 8.66 10.28
N GLY A 63 2.30 9.68 9.63
CA GLY A 63 3.03 10.86 9.18
C GLY A 63 2.59 12.14 9.91
N GLN A 64 3.53 13.05 10.15
CA GLN A 64 3.25 14.41 10.64
C GLN A 64 3.75 15.43 9.62
N TRP A 65 2.87 16.35 9.21
CA TRP A 65 3.26 17.50 8.40
C TRP A 65 3.98 18.54 9.26
N THR A 66 5.11 19.04 8.75
CA THR A 66 5.92 20.08 9.36
C THR A 66 6.12 21.22 8.35
N VAL A 67 6.06 22.45 8.84
CA VAL A 67 6.41 23.66 8.08
C VAL A 67 7.67 24.22 8.71
N GLU A 68 8.73 24.30 7.92
CA GLU A 68 10.03 24.80 8.35
C GLU A 68 10.23 26.21 7.77
N GLU A 69 10.78 27.13 8.57
CA GLU A 69 11.05 28.50 8.13
C GLU A 69 12.06 28.49 6.96
N GLY A 70 11.75 29.23 5.90
CA GLY A 70 12.56 29.26 4.67
C GLY A 70 12.30 28.09 3.70
N ARG A 71 11.39 27.15 4.03
CA ARG A 71 10.95 26.09 3.12
C ARG A 71 9.65 26.50 2.42
N GLU A 72 9.63 26.41 1.09
CA GLU A 72 8.45 26.80 0.30
C GLU A 72 7.25 25.86 0.54
N TRP A 73 7.52 24.57 0.76
CA TRP A 73 6.50 23.53 0.87
C TRP A 73 6.62 22.75 2.17
N PRO A 74 5.47 22.38 2.80
CA PRO A 74 5.45 21.48 3.94
C PRO A 74 6.20 20.17 3.65
N ARG A 75 6.87 19.65 4.67
CA ARG A 75 7.49 18.32 4.66
C ARG A 75 6.60 17.37 5.46
N MET A 76 6.57 16.10 5.06
CA MET A 76 5.92 15.05 5.85
C MET A 76 7.01 14.16 6.43
N ASP A 77 7.02 14.03 7.75
CA ASP A 77 7.91 13.11 8.46
C ASP A 77 7.15 11.86 8.89
N ILE A 78 7.78 10.69 8.76
CA ILE A 78 7.26 9.43 9.30
C ILE A 78 7.64 9.40 10.78
N VAL A 79 6.63 9.41 11.65
CA VAL A 79 6.77 9.54 13.11
C VAL A 79 6.27 8.32 13.88
N GLU A 80 5.61 7.36 13.20
CA GLU A 80 5.12 6.11 13.78
C GLU A 80 5.21 4.99 12.74
N ASN A 81 5.89 3.89 13.06
CA ASN A 81 6.09 2.75 12.16
C ASN A 81 5.95 1.38 12.84
N GLY A 82 5.32 1.29 14.02
CA GLY A 82 5.27 0.08 14.84
C GLY A 82 4.64 -1.13 14.14
N ILE A 83 3.72 -0.93 13.20
CA ILE A 83 3.11 -2.00 12.40
C ILE A 83 3.86 -2.29 11.09
N ALA A 84 4.84 -1.46 10.73
CA ALA A 84 5.67 -1.58 9.52
C ALA A 84 7.12 -1.11 9.76
N PRO A 85 7.92 -1.79 10.63
CA PRO A 85 9.25 -1.31 11.04
C PRO A 85 10.29 -1.29 9.92
N MET A 86 10.03 -2.00 8.82
CA MET A 86 10.88 -1.97 7.62
C MET A 86 10.87 -0.59 6.94
N ILE A 87 9.89 0.27 7.23
CA ILE A 87 9.81 1.65 6.77
C ILE A 87 10.46 2.54 7.85
N PRO A 88 11.61 3.20 7.58
CA PRO A 88 12.29 4.00 8.59
C PRO A 88 11.50 5.23 9.04
N LEU A 89 11.62 5.57 10.32
CA LEU A 89 11.20 6.88 10.82
C LEU A 89 12.08 7.96 10.18
N THR A 90 11.48 9.11 9.86
CA THR A 90 12.20 10.27 9.31
C THR A 90 12.12 11.49 10.22
N GLY A 91 11.44 11.37 11.36
CA GLY A 91 11.35 12.39 12.39
C GLY A 91 10.69 11.87 13.66
N GLU A 92 10.64 12.74 14.68
CA GLU A 92 9.94 12.48 15.94
C GLU A 92 8.60 13.21 15.95
N MET A 93 7.59 12.63 16.60
CA MET A 93 6.28 13.27 16.79
C MET A 93 6.42 14.51 17.67
N ARG A 94 5.92 15.65 17.21
CA ARG A 94 5.97 16.94 17.93
C ARG A 94 4.56 17.41 18.30
N PRO A 95 4.37 18.11 19.44
CA PRO A 95 3.12 18.77 19.75
C PRO A 95 2.75 19.79 18.67
N ILE A 96 1.47 19.84 18.28
CA ILE A 96 0.95 20.93 17.44
C ILE A 96 0.69 22.12 18.37
N THR A 97 1.52 23.14 18.29
CA THR A 97 1.37 24.37 19.08
C THR A 97 0.40 25.33 18.39
N HIS A 98 -0.53 25.90 19.15
CA HIS A 98 -1.30 27.06 18.67
C HIS A 98 -0.43 28.31 18.72
N ALA A 99 -0.57 29.18 17.72
CA ALA A 99 -0.02 30.54 17.74
C ALA A 99 -0.89 31.47 18.60
#